data_AF-A0ABD3QD15-F1
#
_entry.id   AF-A0ABD3QD15-F1
#
_cell.length_a   1.000
_cell.length_b   1.000
_cell.length_c   1.000
_cell.angle_alpha   90.00
_cell.angle_beta   90.00
_cell.angle_gamma   90.00
#
_symmetry.space_group_name_H-M   'P 1'
#
loop_
_entity.id
_entity.type
_entity.pdbx_description
1 polymer ?
#
loop_
_entity_poly.entity_id
_entity_poly.type
_entity_poly.pdbx_seq_one_letter_code
_entity_poly.pdbx_strand_id
1 'polypeptide(L)'
;MISRSSILHQILHVLSIAAIAHILWIYTIDTPKAIYHCPLDRYGLAHYWIEENCYWSSSYAEAREKFVSLGNVLREQLLMAREKNETLDVVHVKSISYDVSDKDTVARHGSYKRYMETIQAFDTYEFQTTVPGIDTIDVMLITLRIPSNDNRDNINIIHSSGVHGVEGYLGSAIQLRFLHELIIQNEERLDSRKDALSKETKLRHVLIIHAVNPYGMRHHRRTNENNVDLNRNALSAEEWKLIRFRDPNFEGYVDLDSVLNPFSPVTNGELFSWVRAARHGGFEGDMSTLKQRDDEVQRTLHESRNESTEYNMPAVNNPVNAVNDWIAQIIEISKSIPLLMKAMLSVGYARTKRTLVSSQYLKQCGSQYGGGAHKYHSNDWENSIYALQHAIEHFAGFPMADPDWKVFWIDVHTGLGRYGEYSMLSSGRPKNAEAEDNASKPEWVRRLATLLRDSMGMDKSANDRVSKGYEVTRGFVNGEELCPLPHCFSKTQEFGTRPGVMVGMCMVLENKGYQVGGRDFAFSTSWAFNPRRLSWRRKTLRGGVEMLQRAFNF
;
A
#
# COMPACT_ATOMS: atom_id res chain seq x y z
N MET A 1 -17.52 -45.04 -21.07
CA MET A 1 -17.27 -43.61 -21.39
C MET A 1 -17.12 -42.86 -20.08
N ILE A 2 -15.90 -42.48 -19.69
CA ILE A 2 -15.71 -41.57 -18.56
C ILE A 2 -16.26 -40.22 -19.01
N SER A 3 -17.24 -39.66 -18.30
CA SER A 3 -17.83 -38.37 -18.68
C SER A 3 -16.75 -37.28 -18.69
N ARG A 4 -16.85 -36.31 -19.59
CA ARG A 4 -15.93 -35.16 -19.64
C ARG A 4 -15.82 -34.44 -18.29
N SER A 5 -16.86 -34.49 -17.44
CA SER A 5 -16.84 -33.91 -16.10
C SER A 5 -15.97 -34.69 -15.10
N SER A 6 -15.91 -36.02 -15.21
CA SER A 6 -15.08 -36.87 -14.34
C SER A 6 -13.59 -36.69 -14.62
N ILE A 7 -13.20 -36.57 -15.90
CA ILE A 7 -11.81 -36.29 -16.30
C ILE A 7 -11.39 -34.90 -15.83
N LEU A 8 -12.24 -33.89 -16.02
CA LEU A 8 -11.97 -32.53 -15.56
C LEU A 8 -11.78 -32.45 -14.04
N HIS A 9 -12.58 -33.21 -13.29
CA HIS A 9 -12.48 -33.25 -11.84
C HIS A 9 -11.18 -33.92 -11.36
N GLN A 10 -10.76 -35.00 -12.01
CA GLN A 10 -9.48 -35.65 -11.73
C GLN A 10 -8.28 -34.75 -12.06
N ILE A 11 -8.32 -34.03 -13.20
CA ILE A 11 -7.30 -33.05 -13.57
C ILE A 11 -7.22 -31.93 -12.52
N LEU A 12 -8.37 -31.38 -12.10
CA LEU A 12 -8.43 -30.34 -11.07
C LEU A 12 -7.85 -30.84 -9.73
N HIS A 13 -8.13 -32.08 -9.35
CA HIS A 13 -7.54 -32.69 -8.15
C HIS A 13 -6.02 -32.82 -8.24
N VAL A 14 -5.48 -33.33 -9.36
CA VAL A 14 -4.03 -33.48 -9.55
C VAL A 14 -3.33 -32.11 -9.55
N LEU A 15 -3.89 -31.12 -10.26
CA LEU A 15 -3.36 -29.76 -10.28
C LEU A 15 -3.41 -29.12 -8.88
N SER A 16 -4.47 -29.38 -8.12
CA SER A 16 -4.57 -28.88 -6.73
C SER A 16 -3.51 -29.52 -5.84
N ILE A 17 -3.27 -30.83 -5.93
CA ILE A 17 -2.23 -31.53 -5.16
C ILE A 17 -0.84 -30.98 -5.51
N ALA A 18 -0.54 -30.80 -6.81
CA ALA A 18 0.72 -30.21 -7.25
C ALA A 18 0.91 -28.77 -6.74
N ALA A 19 -0.16 -27.97 -6.76
CA ALA A 19 -0.15 -26.61 -6.21
C ALA A 19 0.10 -26.62 -4.69
N ILE A 20 -0.56 -27.52 -3.94
CA ILE A 20 -0.36 -27.68 -2.49
C ILE A 20 1.10 -28.07 -2.19
N ALA A 21 1.64 -29.06 -2.91
CA ALA A 21 3.03 -29.48 -2.74
C ALA A 21 4.03 -28.35 -3.04
N HIS A 22 3.76 -27.55 -4.09
CA HIS A 22 4.60 -26.41 -4.43
C HIS A 22 4.50 -25.27 -3.40
N ILE A 23 3.30 -25.01 -2.85
CA ILE A 23 3.10 -24.07 -1.74
C ILE A 23 3.88 -24.55 -0.52
N LEU A 24 3.75 -25.83 -0.13
CA LEU A 24 4.49 -26.41 0.99
C LEU A 24 6.01 -26.27 0.79
N TRP A 25 6.52 -26.50 -0.42
CA TRP A 25 7.93 -26.36 -0.75
C TRP A 25 8.42 -24.90 -0.70
N ILE A 26 7.69 -23.95 -1.32
CA ILE A 26 8.01 -22.53 -1.23
C ILE A 26 7.98 -22.09 0.23
N TYR A 27 6.96 -22.51 0.97
CA TYR A 27 6.77 -22.14 2.36
C TYR A 27 7.93 -22.61 3.23
N THR A 28 8.29 -23.90 3.15
CA THR A 28 9.37 -24.51 3.95
C THR A 28 10.75 -23.93 3.65
N ILE A 29 11.01 -23.52 2.40
CA ILE A 29 12.29 -22.91 2.01
C ILE A 29 12.34 -21.42 2.38
N ASP A 30 11.19 -20.74 2.44
CA ASP A 30 11.13 -19.30 2.70
C ASP A 30 10.92 -18.92 4.17
N THR A 31 10.91 -19.91 5.07
CA THR A 31 10.88 -19.73 6.52
C THR A 31 12.18 -20.09 7.28
N PRO A 32 13.40 -19.63 6.94
CA PRO A 32 14.55 -19.98 7.79
C PRO A 32 15.19 -18.83 8.57
N LYS A 33 14.74 -17.56 8.47
CA LYS A 33 15.33 -16.50 9.31
C LYS A 33 14.27 -15.62 9.94
N ALA A 34 14.25 -15.62 11.27
CA ALA A 34 13.48 -14.66 12.04
C ALA A 34 13.91 -13.25 11.64
N ILE A 35 12.96 -12.32 11.59
CA ILE A 35 13.29 -10.90 11.78
C ILE A 35 13.90 -10.86 13.18
N TYR A 36 15.21 -10.65 13.28
CA TYR A 36 15.78 -10.34 14.58
C TYR A 36 15.26 -8.98 14.98
N HIS A 37 14.74 -8.87 16.20
CA HIS A 37 14.40 -7.57 16.76
C HIS A 37 15.71 -6.79 16.90
N CYS A 38 15.87 -5.75 16.09
CA CYS A 38 16.98 -4.82 16.25
C CYS A 38 16.54 -3.75 17.24
N PRO A 39 17.07 -3.76 18.47
CA PRO A 39 16.66 -2.80 19.48
C PRO A 39 16.99 -1.39 19.00
N LEU A 40 16.06 -0.47 19.25
CA LEU A 40 16.35 0.95 19.17
C LEU A 40 17.29 1.30 20.33
N ASP A 41 18.39 1.98 20.04
CA ASP A 41 19.21 2.65 21.05
C ASP A 41 18.72 4.09 21.25
N ARG A 42 19.39 4.84 22.13
CA ARG A 42 19.07 6.26 22.39
C ARG A 42 19.16 7.16 21.15
N TYR A 43 19.75 6.68 20.06
CA TYR A 43 19.94 7.37 18.79
C TYR A 43 19.17 6.68 17.64
N GLY A 44 18.16 5.87 17.94
CA GLY A 44 17.36 5.18 16.93
C GLY A 44 17.88 3.77 16.63
N LEU A 45 17.99 3.39 15.34
CA LEU A 45 18.67 2.13 15.01
C LEU A 45 20.16 2.33 15.28
N ALA A 46 20.76 1.53 16.18
CA ALA A 46 22.15 1.77 16.57
C ALA A 46 23.07 1.83 15.33
N HIS A 47 23.93 2.84 15.27
CA HIS A 47 24.80 3.17 14.13
C HIS A 47 25.59 1.97 13.57
N TYR A 48 25.94 0.99 14.42
CA TYR A 48 26.66 -0.22 14.02
C TYR A 48 25.79 -1.31 13.37
N TRP A 49 24.45 -1.15 13.34
CA TRP A 49 23.54 -2.07 12.66
C TRP A 49 23.43 -1.72 11.18
N ILE A 50 24.41 -2.18 10.41
CA ILE A 50 24.35 -2.17 8.94
C ILE A 50 23.59 -3.37 8.36
N GLU A 51 23.07 -4.26 9.20
CA GLU A 51 22.31 -5.41 8.72
C GLU A 51 20.97 -4.95 8.14
N GLU A 52 20.77 -5.21 6.84
CA GLU A 52 19.57 -4.83 6.08
C GLU A 52 18.26 -5.40 6.66
N ASN A 53 18.34 -6.38 7.57
CA ASN A 53 17.19 -6.90 8.30
C ASN A 53 16.62 -5.92 9.32
N CYS A 54 17.42 -5.01 9.87
CA CYS A 54 16.98 -4.12 10.95
C CYS A 54 15.95 -3.08 10.50
N TYR A 55 15.93 -2.76 9.20
CA TYR A 55 14.91 -1.88 8.62
C TYR A 55 13.53 -2.54 8.52
N TRP A 56 13.45 -3.87 8.64
CA TRP A 56 12.17 -4.57 8.57
C TRP A 56 11.54 -4.65 9.95
N SER A 57 10.23 -4.46 10.00
CA SER A 57 9.44 -4.57 11.22
C SER A 57 8.46 -5.74 11.15
N SER A 58 8.15 -6.28 12.32
CA SER A 58 7.24 -7.39 12.53
C SER A 58 5.82 -6.94 12.86
N SER A 59 5.67 -5.71 13.37
CA SER A 59 4.39 -5.06 13.67
C SER A 59 4.38 -3.59 13.23
N TYR A 60 3.18 -3.03 13.13
CA TYR A 60 2.99 -1.60 12.84
C TYR A 60 3.59 -0.73 13.94
N ALA A 61 3.40 -1.10 15.22
CA ALA A 61 3.98 -0.37 16.34
C ALA A 61 5.51 -0.26 16.23
N GLU A 62 6.20 -1.37 15.93
CA GLU A 62 7.66 -1.38 15.72
C GLU A 62 8.07 -0.52 14.52
N ALA A 63 7.35 -0.62 13.39
CA ALA A 63 7.64 0.19 12.20
C ALA A 63 7.51 1.69 12.47
N ARG A 64 6.45 2.07 13.19
CA ARG A 64 6.15 3.44 13.56
C ARG A 64 7.15 3.99 14.56
N GLU A 65 7.48 3.22 15.60
CA GLU A 65 8.47 3.60 16.61
C GLU A 65 9.83 3.87 15.97
N LYS A 66 10.29 3.00 15.08
CA LYS A 66 11.52 3.23 14.30
C LYS A 66 11.45 4.52 13.48
N PHE A 67 10.32 4.76 12.78
CA PHE A 67 10.15 5.93 11.92
C PHE A 67 10.22 7.25 12.71
N VAL A 68 9.47 7.32 13.81
CA VAL A 68 9.45 8.49 14.71
C VAL A 68 10.83 8.69 15.36
N SER A 69 11.48 7.61 15.79
CA SER A 69 12.78 7.66 16.46
C SER A 69 13.87 8.21 15.53
N LEU A 70 13.97 7.72 14.28
CA LEU A 70 14.95 8.26 13.33
C LEU A 70 14.67 9.74 12.98
N GLY A 71 13.41 10.16 12.94
CA GLY A 71 13.06 11.57 12.78
C GLY A 71 13.55 12.45 13.94
N ASN A 72 13.37 11.97 15.17
CA ASN A 72 13.86 12.65 16.37
C ASN A 72 15.40 12.76 16.38
N VAL A 73 16.10 11.73 15.92
CA VAL A 73 17.57 11.72 15.83
C VAL A 73 18.07 12.76 14.82
N LEU A 74 17.43 12.89 13.66
CA LEU A 74 17.77 13.94 12.71
C LEU A 74 17.58 15.35 13.31
N ARG A 75 16.55 15.56 14.14
CA ARG A 75 16.36 16.83 14.86
C ARG A 75 17.46 17.10 15.87
N GLU A 76 17.87 16.08 16.62
CA GLU A 76 18.99 16.19 17.56
C GLU A 76 20.28 16.58 16.84
N GLN A 77 20.58 15.97 15.69
CA GLN A 77 21.75 16.33 14.88
C GLN A 77 21.69 17.79 14.41
N LEU A 78 20.52 18.30 14.03
CA LEU A 78 20.35 19.71 13.66
C LEU A 78 20.59 20.66 14.85
N LEU A 79 20.12 20.29 16.05
CA LEU A 79 20.38 21.06 17.27
C LEU A 79 21.86 21.07 17.62
N MET A 80 22.53 19.91 17.57
CA MET A 80 23.97 19.79 17.81
C MET A 80 24.80 20.59 16.80
N ALA A 81 24.45 20.53 15.51
CA ALA A 81 25.10 21.32 14.48
C ALA A 81 24.97 22.82 14.77
N ARG A 82 23.79 23.29 15.18
CA ARG A 82 23.55 24.68 15.56
C ARG A 82 24.38 25.11 16.76
N GLU A 83 24.49 24.29 17.79
CA GLU A 83 25.33 24.55 18.96
C GLU A 83 26.82 24.65 18.62
N LYS A 84 27.28 23.81 17.68
CA LYS A 84 28.66 23.83 17.18
C LYS A 84 28.93 24.88 16.09
N ASN A 85 27.90 25.64 15.68
CA ASN A 85 27.95 26.55 14.52
C ASN A 85 28.42 25.84 13.23
N GLU A 86 28.07 24.56 13.10
CA GLU A 86 28.30 23.73 11.93
C GLU A 86 27.06 23.75 11.02
N THR A 87 27.25 23.34 9.77
CA THR A 87 26.18 23.33 8.77
C THR A 87 26.02 21.93 8.20
N LEU A 88 24.78 21.46 8.12
CA LEU A 88 24.41 20.17 7.55
C LEU A 88 23.68 20.39 6.22
N ASP A 89 23.65 19.34 5.39
CA ASP A 89 22.87 19.34 4.15
C ASP A 89 21.36 19.22 4.47
N VAL A 90 21.00 18.50 5.53
CA VAL A 90 19.66 18.61 6.14
C VAL A 90 19.56 19.95 6.86
N VAL A 91 18.49 20.71 6.59
CA VAL A 91 18.28 22.05 7.17
C VAL A 91 17.10 22.06 8.15
N HIS A 92 16.03 21.33 7.82
CA HIS A 92 14.84 21.25 8.66
C HIS A 92 14.25 19.85 8.63
N VAL A 93 13.72 19.40 9.78
CA VAL A 93 12.93 18.17 9.92
C VAL A 93 11.68 18.46 10.73
N LYS A 94 10.52 18.47 10.07
CA LYS A 94 9.20 18.65 10.68
C LYS A 94 8.45 17.35 10.62
N SER A 95 7.56 17.08 11.57
CA SER A 95 6.63 15.96 11.44
C SER A 95 5.29 16.27 12.10
N ILE A 96 4.27 15.56 11.65
CA ILE A 96 2.91 15.63 12.15
C ILE A 96 2.31 14.22 12.12
N SER A 97 1.39 13.95 13.05
CA SER A 97 0.69 12.67 13.15
C SER A 97 -0.81 12.91 13.11
N TYR A 98 -1.49 12.25 12.18
CA TYR A 98 -2.94 12.33 12.04
C TYR A 98 -3.59 11.08 12.63
N ASP A 99 -4.39 11.23 13.68
CA ASP A 99 -5.26 10.15 14.14
C ASP A 99 -6.37 9.96 13.12
N VAL A 100 -6.38 8.80 12.47
CA VAL A 100 -7.42 8.40 11.49
C VAL A 100 -8.41 7.40 12.08
N SER A 101 -8.15 6.94 13.31
CA SER A 101 -8.98 5.99 14.06
C SER A 101 -10.10 6.63 14.86
N ASP A 102 -10.04 7.95 15.06
CA ASP A 102 -11.03 8.69 15.86
C ASP A 102 -12.42 8.70 15.21
N LYS A 103 -13.27 7.79 15.69
CA LYS A 103 -14.67 7.66 15.28
C LYS A 103 -15.52 8.86 15.74
N ASP A 104 -15.10 9.58 16.78
CA ASP A 104 -15.82 10.73 17.32
C ASP A 104 -15.52 12.03 16.56
N THR A 105 -14.51 12.03 15.66
CA THR A 105 -14.18 13.19 14.83
C THR A 105 -15.41 13.71 14.07
N VAL A 106 -16.21 12.81 13.48
CA VAL A 106 -17.40 13.19 12.70
C VAL A 106 -18.47 13.80 13.61
N ALA A 107 -18.67 13.27 14.82
CA ALA A 107 -19.63 13.82 15.77
C ALA A 107 -19.22 15.22 16.27
N ARG A 108 -17.92 15.46 16.47
CA ARG A 108 -17.37 16.73 16.97
C ARG A 108 -17.28 17.82 15.89
N HIS A 109 -16.90 17.47 14.67
CA HIS A 109 -16.58 18.44 13.60
C HIS A 109 -17.50 18.33 12.38
N GLY A 110 -18.48 17.42 12.38
CA GLY A 110 -19.40 17.20 11.26
C GLY A 110 -18.81 16.41 10.08
N SER A 111 -17.50 16.48 9.85
CA SER A 111 -16.76 15.60 8.95
C SER A 111 -15.27 15.61 9.28
N TYR A 112 -14.56 14.54 8.88
CA TYR A 112 -13.10 14.49 9.00
C TYR A 112 -12.42 15.59 8.17
N LYS A 113 -12.97 15.93 7.00
CA LYS A 113 -12.51 17.06 6.17
C LYS A 113 -12.54 18.37 6.94
N ARG A 114 -13.64 18.66 7.65
CA ARG A 114 -13.77 19.88 8.45
C ARG A 114 -12.87 19.87 9.70
N TYR A 115 -12.63 18.70 10.28
CA TYR A 115 -11.62 18.55 11.33
C TYR A 115 -10.23 18.93 10.82
N MET A 116 -9.85 18.45 9.63
CA MET A 116 -8.56 18.79 9.01
C MET A 116 -8.39 20.31 8.82
N GLU A 117 -9.44 21.03 8.44
CA GLU A 117 -9.41 22.51 8.34
C GLU A 117 -9.08 23.22 9.67
N THR A 118 -9.24 22.53 10.82
CA THR A 118 -8.91 23.09 12.14
C THR A 118 -7.48 22.83 12.60
N ILE A 119 -6.76 21.92 11.93
CA ILE A 119 -5.40 21.55 12.33
C ILE A 119 -4.45 22.69 11.95
N GLN A 120 -3.92 23.38 12.95
CA GLN A 120 -2.84 24.35 12.74
C GLN A 120 -1.51 23.61 12.70
N ALA A 121 -0.87 23.58 11.53
CA ALA A 121 0.48 23.07 11.38
C ALA A 121 1.48 24.10 11.91
N PHE A 122 1.92 23.95 13.16
CA PHE A 122 2.99 24.77 13.72
C PHE A 122 4.36 24.16 13.39
N ASP A 123 5.36 25.03 13.28
CA ASP A 123 6.77 24.66 13.13
C ASP A 123 7.31 24.09 14.44
N THR A 124 6.82 22.93 14.85
CA THR A 124 7.28 22.29 16.07
C THR A 124 8.53 21.48 15.71
N TYR A 125 9.68 22.02 16.08
CA TYR A 125 10.92 21.24 16.26
C TYR A 125 10.79 20.24 17.43
N GLU A 126 9.56 19.87 17.80
CA GLU A 126 9.27 19.08 18.97
C GLU A 126 9.51 17.61 18.67
N PHE A 127 10.02 16.93 19.69
CA PHE A 127 10.11 15.48 19.70
C PHE A 127 8.71 14.89 19.66
N GLN A 128 8.48 13.99 18.72
CA GLN A 128 7.24 13.25 18.69
C GLN A 128 7.30 12.05 19.63
N THR A 129 6.21 11.83 20.36
CA THR A 129 6.00 10.64 21.19
C THR A 129 5.00 9.72 20.50
N THR A 130 5.25 8.42 20.58
CA THR A 130 4.31 7.41 20.09
C THR A 130 3.39 6.99 21.22
N VAL A 131 2.08 7.13 21.03
CA VAL A 131 1.09 6.43 21.85
C VAL A 131 0.84 5.05 21.23
N PRO A 132 1.10 3.94 21.95
CA PRO A 132 0.82 2.61 21.44
C PRO A 132 -0.67 2.42 21.15
N GLY A 133 -0.97 1.77 20.02
CA GLY A 133 -2.32 1.31 19.70
C GLY A 133 -3.28 2.32 19.10
N ILE A 134 -2.81 3.52 18.72
CA ILE A 134 -3.57 4.47 17.89
C ILE A 134 -3.12 4.31 16.44
N ASP A 135 -4.08 4.23 15.51
CA ASP A 135 -3.78 4.14 14.09
C ASP A 135 -3.60 5.57 13.54
N THR A 136 -2.35 5.93 13.25
CA THR A 136 -1.94 7.28 12.88
C THR A 136 -1.24 7.29 11.53
N ILE A 137 -1.49 8.34 10.74
CA ILE A 137 -0.65 8.64 9.59
C ILE A 137 0.44 9.59 10.07
N ASP A 138 1.63 9.03 10.30
CA ASP A 138 2.82 9.81 10.65
C ASP A 138 3.53 10.30 9.38
N VAL A 139 3.79 11.61 9.33
CA VAL A 139 4.35 12.29 8.17
C VAL A 139 5.57 13.10 8.58
N MET A 140 6.65 13.02 7.80
CA MET A 140 7.89 13.76 8.03
C MET A 140 8.26 14.58 6.79
N LEU A 141 8.49 15.87 6.99
CA LEU A 141 9.02 16.78 5.98
C LEU A 141 10.49 17.06 6.27
N ILE A 142 11.36 16.68 5.34
CA ILE A 142 12.81 16.92 5.39
C ILE A 142 13.16 17.97 4.34
N THR A 143 13.86 19.02 4.74
CA THR A 143 14.38 20.05 3.83
C THR A 143 15.89 19.89 3.68
N LEU A 144 16.35 19.76 2.45
CA LEU A 144 17.73 19.44 2.09
C LEU A 144 18.33 20.56 1.22
N ARG A 145 19.60 20.88 1.41
CA ARG A 145 20.40 21.69 0.49
C ARG A 145 20.77 20.87 -0.74
N ILE A 146 20.63 21.48 -1.91
CA ILE A 146 21.16 20.94 -3.17
C ILE A 146 22.09 21.97 -3.84
N PRO A 147 23.14 21.53 -4.56
CA PRO A 147 24.08 22.44 -5.22
C PRO A 147 23.37 23.38 -6.21
N SER A 148 23.71 24.67 -6.17
CA SER A 148 23.13 25.73 -7.00
C SER A 148 23.61 25.74 -8.45
N ASN A 149 24.88 25.34 -8.68
CA ASN A 149 25.50 25.21 -10.00
C ASN A 149 25.03 24.00 -10.80
N ASP A 150 24.01 23.30 -10.31
CA ASP A 150 23.49 22.12 -10.94
C ASP A 150 22.32 22.48 -11.87
N ASN A 151 22.40 22.01 -13.12
CA ASN A 151 21.33 22.10 -14.12
C ASN A 151 20.12 21.22 -13.77
N ARG A 152 20.14 20.55 -12.61
CA ARG A 152 19.03 19.83 -12.00
C ARG A 152 17.78 20.71 -11.85
N ASP A 153 16.62 20.14 -12.17
CA ASP A 153 15.34 20.79 -11.87
C ASP A 153 15.14 20.79 -10.35
N ASN A 154 14.67 21.91 -9.80
CA ASN A 154 14.24 21.90 -8.40
C ASN A 154 12.87 21.24 -8.28
N ILE A 155 12.84 19.92 -8.10
CA ILE A 155 11.64 19.14 -7.78
C ILE A 155 11.61 18.80 -6.30
N ASN A 156 10.40 18.78 -5.72
CA ASN A 156 10.12 18.21 -4.41
C ASN A 156 9.70 16.75 -4.55
N ILE A 157 9.84 15.97 -3.49
CA ILE A 157 9.60 14.53 -3.51
C ILE A 157 8.55 14.18 -2.47
N ILE A 158 7.54 13.41 -2.86
CA ILE A 158 6.66 12.70 -1.93
C ILE A 158 6.99 11.22 -2.02
N HIS A 159 7.20 10.57 -0.88
CA HIS A 159 7.36 9.13 -0.78
C HIS A 159 6.31 8.56 0.18
N SER A 160 5.32 7.86 -0.37
CA SER A 160 4.28 7.20 0.42
C SER A 160 4.47 5.70 0.52
N SER A 161 4.02 5.13 1.62
CA SER A 161 3.86 3.69 1.76
C SER A 161 2.59 3.30 2.49
N GLY A 162 2.25 2.03 2.38
CA GLY A 162 1.17 1.44 3.16
C GLY A 162 -0.22 1.89 2.71
N VAL A 163 -0.43 2.25 1.45
CA VAL A 163 -1.78 2.43 0.89
C VAL A 163 -2.56 1.11 1.00
N HIS A 164 -1.93 0.02 0.56
CA HIS A 164 -2.28 -1.30 1.06
C HIS A 164 -1.47 -1.55 2.34
N GLY A 165 -2.14 -1.71 3.48
CA GLY A 165 -1.47 -1.68 4.77
C GLY A 165 -0.32 -2.69 4.93
N VAL A 166 -0.54 -3.94 4.53
CA VAL A 166 0.47 -5.03 4.59
C VAL A 166 1.72 -4.77 3.74
N GLU A 167 1.60 -3.95 2.69
CA GLU A 167 2.72 -3.56 1.84
C GLU A 167 3.53 -2.42 2.47
N GLY A 168 2.94 -1.74 3.47
CA GLY A 168 3.58 -0.69 4.27
C GLY A 168 4.83 -1.16 5.00
N TYR A 169 4.98 -2.44 5.31
CA TYR A 169 6.22 -2.97 5.90
C TYR A 169 7.43 -2.84 4.96
N LEU A 170 7.25 -3.11 3.66
CA LEU A 170 8.31 -2.93 2.67
C LEU A 170 8.61 -1.45 2.46
N GLY A 171 7.57 -0.63 2.32
CA GLY A 171 7.75 0.80 2.12
C GLY A 171 8.39 1.49 3.33
N SER A 172 7.98 1.12 4.56
CA SER A 172 8.59 1.58 5.80
C SER A 172 10.05 1.16 5.88
N ALA A 173 10.43 -0.07 5.48
CA ALA A 173 11.83 -0.46 5.48
C ALA A 173 12.69 0.42 4.55
N ILE A 174 12.17 0.76 3.36
CA ILE A 174 12.83 1.69 2.42
C ILE A 174 12.99 3.08 3.05
N GLN A 175 11.94 3.60 3.67
CA GLN A 175 11.97 4.90 4.36
C GLN A 175 12.97 4.92 5.51
N LEU A 176 12.97 3.89 6.36
CA LEU A 176 13.91 3.77 7.48
C LEU A 176 15.36 3.71 7.00
N ARG A 177 15.62 3.00 5.90
CA ARG A 177 16.95 2.96 5.29
C ARG A 177 17.38 4.32 4.77
N PHE A 178 16.49 5.04 4.07
CA PHE A 178 16.77 6.39 3.60
C PHE A 178 17.07 7.36 4.75
N LEU A 179 16.25 7.34 5.82
CA LEU A 179 16.46 8.17 7.01
C LEU A 179 17.80 7.84 7.70
N HIS A 180 18.13 6.56 7.84
CA HIS A 180 19.39 6.13 8.45
C HIS A 180 20.60 6.56 7.61
N GLU A 181 20.51 6.51 6.28
CA GLU A 181 21.58 7.03 5.41
C GLU A 181 21.80 8.54 5.60
N LEU A 182 20.74 9.34 5.82
CA LEU A 182 20.87 10.77 6.16
C LEU A 182 21.54 10.98 7.52
N ILE A 183 21.19 10.17 8.52
CA ILE A 183 21.79 10.23 9.87
C ILE A 183 23.31 9.97 9.79
N ILE A 184 23.72 8.92 9.09
CA ILE A 184 25.15 8.57 8.93
C ILE A 184 25.89 9.69 8.19
N GLN A 185 25.30 10.24 7.11
CA GLN A 185 25.92 11.35 6.37
C GLN A 185 26.10 12.61 7.22
N ASN A 186 25.15 12.91 8.11
CA ASN A 186 25.29 14.02 9.05
C ASN A 186 26.41 13.75 10.06
N GLU A 187 26.50 12.55 10.64
CA GLU A 187 27.57 12.17 11.58
C GLU A 187 28.95 12.32 10.95
N GLU A 188 29.15 11.75 9.76
CA GLU A 188 30.41 11.87 9.02
C GLU A 188 30.78 13.33 8.76
N ARG A 189 29.80 14.21 8.56
CA ARG A 189 30.04 15.64 8.35
C ARG A 189 30.43 16.37 9.63
N LEU A 190 29.71 16.11 10.73
CA LEU A 190 30.03 16.66 12.05
C LEU A 190 31.42 16.21 12.53
N ASP A 191 31.82 14.98 12.20
CA ASP A 191 33.14 14.45 12.55
C ASP A 191 34.26 14.99 11.66
N SER A 192 34.03 15.08 10.34
CA SER A 192 35.06 15.49 9.38
C SER A 192 35.30 16.99 9.27
N ARG A 193 34.43 17.83 9.87
CA ARG A 193 34.43 19.30 9.75
C ARG A 193 34.48 19.78 8.28
N LYS A 194 33.99 18.99 7.33
CA LYS A 194 33.88 19.40 5.94
C LYS A 194 32.77 20.46 5.82
N ASP A 195 33.09 21.59 5.18
CA ASP A 195 32.14 22.67 4.93
C ASP A 195 30.86 22.12 4.29
N ALA A 196 29.67 22.53 4.77
CA ALA A 196 28.40 22.32 4.07
C ALA A 196 28.47 22.76 2.61
N LEU A 197 27.53 22.29 1.79
CA LEU A 197 27.26 23.01 0.55
C LEU A 197 27.05 24.51 0.87
N SER A 198 27.64 25.38 0.05
CA SER A 198 27.68 26.83 0.31
C SER A 198 26.29 27.43 0.60
N LYS A 199 26.24 28.60 1.26
CA LYS A 199 24.96 29.27 1.56
C LYS A 199 24.12 29.57 0.31
N GLU A 200 24.75 29.72 -0.85
CA GLU A 200 24.07 29.77 -2.15
C GLU A 200 23.71 28.34 -2.59
N THR A 201 22.67 27.76 -1.99
CA THR A 201 22.15 26.43 -2.34
C THR A 201 20.64 26.52 -2.60
N LYS A 202 20.13 25.72 -3.55
CA LYS A 202 18.69 25.56 -3.68
C LYS A 202 18.21 24.63 -2.56
N LEU A 203 16.92 24.71 -2.21
CA LEU A 203 16.30 23.82 -1.23
C LEU A 203 15.39 22.83 -1.94
N ARG A 204 15.45 21.57 -1.49
CA ARG A 204 14.54 20.50 -1.88
C ARG A 204 13.80 19.98 -0.67
N HIS A 205 12.50 19.76 -0.82
CA HIS A 205 11.66 19.18 0.21
C HIS A 205 11.33 17.73 -0.11
N VAL A 206 11.46 16.86 0.89
CA VAL A 206 11.12 15.44 0.83
C VAL A 206 10.06 15.15 1.90
N LEU A 207 8.85 14.86 1.47
CA LEU A 207 7.74 14.46 2.32
C LEU A 207 7.64 12.94 2.37
N ILE A 208 7.85 12.35 3.55
CA ILE A 208 7.77 10.91 3.77
C ILE A 208 6.50 10.61 4.56
N ILE A 209 5.62 9.78 4.00
CA ILE A 209 4.37 9.34 4.63
C ILE A 209 4.51 7.87 5.02
N HIS A 210 4.53 7.59 6.33
CA HIS A 210 4.91 6.29 6.86
C HIS A 210 3.93 5.17 6.50
N ALA A 211 2.67 5.31 6.89
CA ALA A 211 1.63 4.39 6.46
C ALA A 211 0.35 5.16 6.20
N VAL A 212 -0.11 5.16 4.94
CA VAL A 212 -1.42 5.73 4.56
C VAL A 212 -2.57 4.94 5.19
N ASN A 213 -2.42 3.62 5.32
CA ASN A 213 -3.38 2.71 5.95
C ASN A 213 -2.78 2.08 7.22
N PRO A 214 -2.71 2.83 8.34
CA PRO A 214 -2.11 2.32 9.58
C PRO A 214 -2.90 1.13 10.14
N TYR A 215 -4.24 1.14 10.08
CA TYR A 215 -5.08 -0.01 10.45
C TYR A 215 -4.71 -1.26 9.65
N GLY A 216 -4.66 -1.13 8.32
CA GLY A 216 -4.32 -2.25 7.45
C GLY A 216 -2.92 -2.78 7.76
N MET A 217 -1.95 -1.92 8.02
CA MET A 217 -0.59 -2.33 8.37
C MET A 217 -0.55 -3.10 9.69
N ARG A 218 -1.24 -2.59 10.72
CA ARG A 218 -1.36 -3.20 12.04
C ARG A 218 -2.03 -4.58 12.00
N HIS A 219 -3.01 -4.76 11.13
CA HIS A 219 -3.74 -6.00 10.98
C HIS A 219 -3.22 -6.90 9.84
N HIS A 220 -2.12 -6.52 9.18
CA HIS A 220 -1.55 -7.22 8.02
C HIS A 220 -2.57 -7.43 6.89
N ARG A 221 -3.35 -6.40 6.62
CA ARG A 221 -4.41 -6.33 5.61
C ARG A 221 -4.07 -5.37 4.50
N ARG A 222 -4.69 -5.55 3.35
CA ARG A 222 -4.61 -4.57 2.27
C ARG A 222 -5.56 -3.41 2.54
N THR A 223 -6.77 -3.72 2.98
CA THR A 223 -7.84 -2.74 3.18
C THR A 223 -7.77 -2.08 4.56
N ASN A 224 -8.50 -0.99 4.74
CA ASN A 224 -8.68 -0.34 6.04
C ASN A 224 -9.73 -1.08 6.91
N GLU A 225 -10.10 -0.48 8.04
CA GLU A 225 -11.10 -0.97 9.00
C GLU A 225 -12.48 -1.19 8.39
N ASN A 226 -12.81 -0.38 7.37
CA ASN A 226 -14.09 -0.41 6.65
C ASN A 226 -14.09 -1.38 5.46
N ASN A 227 -13.05 -2.23 5.33
CA ASN A 227 -12.79 -3.07 4.15
C ASN A 227 -12.51 -2.29 2.86
N VAL A 228 -12.18 -1.01 2.96
CA VAL A 228 -11.93 -0.17 1.80
C VAL A 228 -10.49 -0.34 1.34
N ASP A 229 -10.35 -0.68 0.07
CA ASP A 229 -9.10 -0.56 -0.67
C ASP A 229 -8.85 0.93 -0.98
N LEU A 230 -7.98 1.56 -0.18
CA LEU A 230 -7.64 2.98 -0.34
C LEU A 230 -7.06 3.29 -1.73
N ASN A 231 -6.42 2.31 -2.37
CA ASN A 231 -5.87 2.42 -3.72
C ASN A 231 -6.96 2.53 -4.82
N ARG A 232 -8.24 2.50 -4.42
CA ARG A 232 -9.42 2.58 -5.29
C ARG A 232 -10.41 3.66 -4.85
N ASN A 233 -10.11 4.40 -3.79
CA ASN A 233 -11.05 5.31 -3.13
C ASN A 233 -10.95 6.77 -3.61
N ALA A 234 -9.76 7.22 -4.00
CA ALA A 234 -9.52 8.58 -4.50
C ALA A 234 -10.07 8.77 -5.93
N LEU A 235 -11.37 9.02 -6.03
CA LEU A 235 -12.11 9.22 -7.27
C LEU A 235 -12.76 10.60 -7.33
N SER A 236 -12.87 11.16 -8.54
CA SER A 236 -13.57 12.41 -8.81
C SER A 236 -15.09 12.29 -8.62
N ALA A 237 -15.77 13.44 -8.52
CA ALA A 237 -17.24 13.47 -8.43
C ALA A 237 -17.92 12.83 -9.66
N GLU A 238 -17.37 13.04 -10.86
CA GLU A 238 -17.83 12.47 -12.12
C GLU A 238 -17.61 10.97 -12.15
N GLU A 239 -16.46 10.48 -11.67
CA GLU A 239 -16.16 9.05 -11.59
C GLU A 239 -17.09 8.32 -10.63
N TRP A 240 -17.35 8.92 -9.46
CA TRP A 240 -18.34 8.40 -8.52
C TRP A 240 -19.75 8.34 -9.13
N LYS A 241 -20.10 9.25 -10.05
CA LYS A 241 -21.36 9.15 -10.80
C LYS A 241 -21.30 7.97 -11.77
N LEU A 242 -20.23 7.85 -12.57
CA LEU A 242 -20.08 6.78 -13.56
C LEU A 242 -20.13 5.38 -12.93
N ILE A 243 -19.42 5.16 -11.82
CA ILE A 243 -19.37 3.88 -11.13
C ILE A 243 -20.75 3.44 -10.62
N ARG A 244 -21.60 4.39 -10.20
CA ARG A 244 -22.96 4.09 -9.71
C ARG A 244 -23.91 3.60 -10.79
N PHE A 245 -23.72 4.05 -12.03
CA PHE A 245 -24.60 3.69 -13.15
C PHE A 245 -23.98 2.64 -14.09
N ARG A 246 -22.71 2.29 -13.89
CA ARG A 246 -22.00 1.26 -14.65
C ARG A 246 -22.51 -0.15 -14.29
N ASP A 247 -22.51 -1.05 -15.26
CA ASP A 247 -22.75 -2.48 -15.07
C ASP A 247 -21.85 -3.03 -13.92
N PRO A 248 -22.44 -3.61 -12.85
CA PRO A 248 -21.68 -4.20 -11.74
C PRO A 248 -20.72 -5.33 -12.18
N ASN A 249 -21.00 -5.98 -13.31
CA ASN A 249 -20.18 -7.05 -13.87
C ASN A 249 -19.27 -6.58 -15.01
N PHE A 250 -19.10 -5.27 -15.22
CA PHE A 250 -18.24 -4.70 -16.26
C PHE A 250 -16.84 -5.35 -16.29
N GLU A 251 -16.27 -5.65 -15.11
CA GLU A 251 -14.96 -6.30 -14.95
C GLU A 251 -15.02 -7.80 -14.66
N GLY A 252 -16.21 -8.42 -14.71
CA GLY A 252 -16.39 -9.84 -14.38
C GLY A 252 -16.48 -10.15 -12.88
N TYR A 253 -16.64 -9.14 -12.01
CA TYR A 253 -16.72 -9.35 -10.55
C TYR A 253 -17.90 -10.24 -10.17
N VAL A 254 -19.10 -9.99 -10.72
CA VAL A 254 -20.28 -10.81 -10.44
C VAL A 254 -20.04 -12.25 -10.89
N ASP A 255 -19.46 -12.46 -12.07
CA ASP A 255 -19.13 -13.80 -12.58
C ASP A 255 -18.17 -14.58 -11.66
N LEU A 256 -17.32 -13.87 -10.91
CA LEU A 256 -16.33 -14.46 -10.01
C LEU A 256 -16.68 -14.33 -8.52
N ASP A 257 -17.83 -13.75 -8.17
CA ASP A 257 -18.21 -13.46 -6.78
C ASP A 257 -18.14 -14.72 -5.89
N SER A 258 -18.65 -15.85 -6.37
CA SER A 258 -18.63 -17.12 -5.64
C SER A 258 -17.22 -17.66 -5.35
N VAL A 259 -16.22 -17.21 -6.11
CA VAL A 259 -14.80 -17.60 -5.95
C VAL A 259 -14.04 -16.58 -5.12
N LEU A 260 -14.36 -15.29 -5.27
CA LEU A 260 -13.75 -14.20 -4.52
C LEU A 260 -14.29 -14.10 -3.08
N ASN A 261 -15.55 -14.48 -2.90
CA ASN A 261 -16.30 -14.38 -1.64
C ASN A 261 -16.98 -15.72 -1.28
N PRO A 262 -16.24 -16.84 -1.22
CA PRO A 262 -16.83 -18.16 -1.06
C PRO A 262 -17.38 -18.41 0.35
N PHE A 263 -17.14 -17.49 1.29
CA PHE A 263 -17.51 -17.58 2.70
C PHE A 263 -18.69 -16.65 3.06
N SER A 264 -19.48 -16.26 2.05
CA SER A 264 -20.61 -15.35 2.23
C SER A 264 -21.54 -15.85 3.36
N PRO A 265 -21.89 -15.00 4.35
CA PRO A 265 -22.78 -15.39 5.44
C PRO A 265 -24.12 -15.89 4.92
N VAL A 266 -24.64 -16.94 5.57
CA VAL A 266 -25.99 -17.45 5.30
C VAL A 266 -26.97 -16.50 5.97
N THR A 267 -27.80 -15.80 5.19
CA THR A 267 -28.88 -14.94 5.70
C THR A 267 -30.17 -15.77 5.67
N ASN A 268 -30.83 -15.97 6.83
CA ASN A 268 -32.09 -16.73 6.94
C ASN A 268 -32.08 -18.13 6.32
N GLY A 269 -30.95 -18.85 6.43
CA GLY A 269 -30.82 -20.22 5.90
C GLY A 269 -30.53 -20.32 4.39
N GLU A 270 -30.48 -19.20 3.67
CA GLU A 270 -30.11 -19.15 2.25
C GLU A 270 -28.73 -18.50 2.03
N LEU A 271 -27.92 -19.12 1.16
CA LEU A 271 -26.66 -18.53 0.72
C LEU A 271 -26.96 -17.36 -0.24
N PHE A 272 -26.76 -16.12 0.21
CA PHE A 272 -26.90 -14.96 -0.66
C PHE A 272 -25.89 -15.04 -1.81
N SER A 273 -26.38 -14.94 -3.04
CA SER A 273 -25.56 -15.03 -4.25
C SER A 273 -25.87 -13.84 -5.14
N TRP A 274 -24.88 -12.95 -5.30
CA TRP A 274 -24.95 -11.83 -6.24
C TRP A 274 -25.25 -12.29 -7.66
N VAL A 275 -24.70 -13.44 -8.07
CA VAL A 275 -24.97 -14.07 -9.36
C VAL A 275 -26.45 -14.40 -9.54
N ARG A 276 -27.11 -14.97 -8.52
CA ARG A 276 -28.54 -15.29 -8.60
C ARG A 276 -29.42 -14.05 -8.54
N ALA A 277 -29.08 -13.10 -7.66
CA ALA A 277 -29.84 -11.86 -7.50
C ALA A 277 -29.76 -10.97 -8.76
N ALA A 278 -28.56 -10.79 -9.34
CA ALA A 278 -28.36 -10.05 -10.58
C ALA A 278 -28.99 -10.73 -11.80
N ARG A 279 -29.03 -12.08 -11.85
CA ARG A 279 -29.66 -12.81 -12.95
C ARG A 279 -31.19 -12.89 -12.85
N HIS A 280 -31.76 -12.94 -11.65
CA HIS A 280 -33.22 -12.99 -11.45
C HIS A 280 -33.90 -11.62 -11.63
N GLY A 281 -33.21 -10.51 -11.37
CA GLY A 281 -33.76 -9.17 -11.57
C GLY A 281 -33.78 -8.70 -13.03
N GLY A 282 -33.33 -9.52 -13.98
CA GLY A 282 -32.87 -9.03 -15.28
C GLY A 282 -31.63 -8.13 -15.12
N PHE A 283 -30.91 -7.83 -16.19
CA PHE A 283 -29.80 -6.86 -16.12
C PHE A 283 -30.24 -5.42 -15.76
N GLU A 284 -31.53 -5.24 -15.39
CA GLU A 284 -32.19 -4.01 -14.90
C GLU A 284 -32.66 -4.15 -13.44
N GLY A 285 -32.17 -5.14 -12.69
CA GLY A 285 -32.53 -5.33 -11.28
C GLY A 285 -32.11 -4.13 -10.42
N ASP A 286 -33.05 -3.60 -9.63
CA ASP A 286 -32.82 -2.47 -8.74
C ASP A 286 -31.63 -2.74 -7.79
N MET A 287 -30.53 -2.02 -8.04
CA MET A 287 -29.30 -2.04 -7.25
C MET A 287 -29.54 -1.69 -5.77
N SER A 288 -30.65 -1.03 -5.45
CA SER A 288 -31.06 -0.72 -4.08
C SER A 288 -31.33 -2.01 -3.28
N THR A 289 -31.93 -3.03 -3.90
CA THR A 289 -32.24 -4.33 -3.27
C THR A 289 -30.99 -5.15 -2.96
N LEU A 290 -30.00 -5.11 -3.87
CA LEU A 290 -28.70 -5.76 -3.67
C LEU A 290 -27.95 -5.12 -2.50
N LYS A 291 -27.99 -3.78 -2.43
CA LYS A 291 -27.37 -3.00 -1.37
C LYS A 291 -28.04 -3.20 -0.01
N GLN A 292 -29.37 -3.19 0.05
CA GLN A 292 -30.13 -3.45 1.30
C GLN A 292 -29.76 -4.80 1.92
N ARG A 293 -29.58 -5.83 1.09
CA ARG A 293 -29.15 -7.17 1.56
C ARG A 293 -27.69 -7.19 2.00
N ASP A 294 -26.79 -6.48 1.32
CA ASP A 294 -25.40 -6.33 1.78
C ASP A 294 -25.34 -5.59 3.12
N ASP A 295 -26.11 -4.51 3.29
CA ASP A 295 -26.23 -3.75 4.54
C ASP A 295 -26.82 -4.59 5.70
N GLU A 296 -27.73 -5.53 5.40
CA GLU A 296 -28.25 -6.49 6.38
C GLU A 296 -27.17 -7.49 6.82
N VAL A 297 -26.45 -8.07 5.85
CA VAL A 297 -25.33 -8.97 6.13
C VAL A 297 -24.27 -8.26 6.97
N GLN A 298 -23.93 -7.01 6.62
CA GLN A 298 -22.94 -6.22 7.34
C GLN A 298 -23.32 -5.92 8.78
N ARG A 299 -24.60 -5.61 9.05
CA ARG A 299 -25.08 -5.43 10.43
C ARG A 299 -24.89 -6.70 11.26
N THR A 300 -25.23 -7.87 10.70
CA THR A 300 -25.01 -9.15 11.37
C THR A 300 -23.52 -9.42 11.64
N LEU A 301 -22.65 -9.06 10.69
CA LEU A 301 -21.19 -9.23 10.86
C LEU A 301 -20.64 -8.32 11.96
N HIS A 302 -21.06 -7.05 11.99
CA HIS A 302 -20.63 -6.09 13.01
C HIS A 302 -21.02 -6.50 14.43
N GLU A 303 -22.24 -7.02 14.61
CA GLU A 303 -22.72 -7.51 15.92
C GLU A 303 -21.92 -8.71 16.45
N SER A 304 -21.29 -9.49 15.56
CA SER A 304 -20.51 -10.68 15.91
C SER A 304 -19.02 -10.43 16.18
N ARG A 305 -18.51 -9.22 15.94
CA ARG A 305 -17.08 -8.90 16.03
C ARG A 305 -16.63 -8.49 17.44
N ASN A 306 -15.77 -9.31 18.04
CA ASN A 306 -14.90 -8.88 19.15
C ASN A 306 -13.59 -8.31 18.59
N GLU A 307 -13.52 -7.00 18.37
CA GLU A 307 -12.28 -6.30 18.00
C GLU A 307 -11.47 -5.99 19.27
N SER A 308 -10.51 -6.85 19.64
CA SER A 308 -9.45 -6.43 20.58
C SER A 308 -8.11 -7.12 20.34
N THR A 309 -7.05 -6.31 20.49
CA THR A 309 -5.59 -6.58 20.45
C THR A 309 -4.93 -6.68 19.06
N GLU A 310 -3.71 -6.15 18.99
CA GLU A 310 -2.79 -6.16 17.84
C GLU A 310 -2.39 -7.60 17.46
N TYR A 311 -2.33 -7.93 16.15
CA TYR A 311 -1.75 -9.20 15.70
C TYR A 311 -0.25 -9.05 15.62
N ASN A 312 0.45 -9.46 16.67
CA ASN A 312 1.89 -9.66 16.57
C ASN A 312 2.11 -10.98 15.85
N MET A 313 2.75 -10.94 14.67
CA MET A 313 3.21 -12.18 14.05
C MET A 313 4.06 -12.94 15.07
N PRO A 314 3.77 -14.22 15.35
CA PRO A 314 4.41 -14.92 16.45
C PRO A 314 5.92 -14.90 16.28
N ALA A 315 6.62 -14.41 17.31
CA ALA A 315 8.03 -14.73 17.48
C ALA A 315 8.13 -16.26 17.55
N VAL A 316 9.12 -16.86 16.89
CA VAL A 316 9.31 -18.32 16.90
C VAL A 316 9.87 -18.74 18.26
N ASN A 317 9.08 -18.57 19.31
CA ASN A 317 9.43 -18.87 20.70
C ASN A 317 8.91 -20.25 21.11
N ASN A 318 7.92 -20.80 20.37
CA ASN A 318 7.47 -22.17 20.50
C ASN A 318 7.25 -22.81 19.11
N PRO A 319 8.17 -23.68 18.64
CA PRO A 319 8.12 -24.24 17.30
C PRO A 319 6.91 -25.17 17.07
N VAL A 320 6.32 -25.78 18.11
CA VAL A 320 5.20 -26.71 17.95
C VAL A 320 3.88 -25.99 17.68
N ASN A 321 3.58 -24.93 18.44
CA ASN A 321 2.38 -24.12 18.21
C ASN A 321 2.46 -23.38 16.87
N ALA A 322 3.64 -22.86 16.53
CA ALA A 322 3.88 -22.25 15.23
C ALA A 322 3.65 -23.23 14.07
N VAL A 323 4.02 -24.50 14.22
CA VAL A 323 3.79 -25.56 13.22
C VAL A 323 2.31 -25.95 13.13
N ASN A 324 1.58 -25.99 14.24
CA ASN A 324 0.15 -26.33 14.23
C ASN A 324 -0.69 -25.20 13.61
N ASP A 325 -0.46 -23.95 14.01
CA ASP A 325 -1.11 -22.78 13.41
C ASP A 325 -0.76 -22.67 11.91
N TRP A 326 0.48 -23.02 11.56
CA TRP A 326 0.94 -23.11 10.18
C TRP A 326 0.19 -24.16 9.36
N ILE A 327 0.04 -25.38 9.87
CA ILE A 327 -0.69 -26.46 9.19
C ILE A 327 -2.15 -26.06 8.99
N ALA A 328 -2.79 -25.47 10.00
CA ALA A 328 -4.17 -24.99 9.90
C ALA A 328 -4.33 -23.96 8.76
N GLN A 329 -3.40 -23.01 8.64
CA GLN A 329 -3.45 -22.01 7.57
C GLN A 329 -3.21 -22.60 6.17
N ILE A 330 -2.30 -23.56 6.02
CA ILE A 330 -2.12 -24.26 4.73
C ILE A 330 -3.40 -24.98 4.33
N ILE A 331 -4.05 -25.64 5.27
CA ILE A 331 -5.32 -26.34 5.02
C ILE A 331 -6.36 -25.32 4.53
N GLU A 332 -6.47 -24.15 5.14
CA GLU A 332 -7.39 -23.10 4.70
C GLU A 332 -7.04 -22.53 3.30
N ILE A 333 -5.76 -22.28 3.01
CA ILE A 333 -5.30 -21.90 1.67
C ILE A 333 -5.69 -22.97 0.64
N SER A 334 -5.47 -24.24 0.98
CA SER A 334 -5.73 -25.36 0.07
C SER A 334 -7.20 -25.49 -0.33
N LYS A 335 -8.13 -25.14 0.56
CA LYS A 335 -9.58 -25.11 0.28
C LYS A 335 -9.95 -24.09 -0.80
N SER A 336 -9.15 -23.03 -0.97
CA SER A 336 -9.40 -21.98 -1.97
C SER A 336 -8.82 -22.31 -3.35
N ILE A 337 -7.92 -23.29 -3.46
CA ILE A 337 -7.24 -23.66 -4.72
C ILE A 337 -8.21 -24.12 -5.81
N PRO A 338 -9.14 -25.06 -5.56
CA PRO A 338 -10.04 -25.55 -6.60
C PRO A 338 -10.98 -24.45 -7.12
N LEU A 339 -11.37 -23.50 -6.26
CA LEU A 339 -12.23 -22.38 -6.61
C LEU A 339 -11.53 -21.41 -7.57
N LEU A 340 -10.29 -21.02 -7.26
CA LEU A 340 -9.51 -20.14 -8.13
C LEU A 340 -9.16 -20.81 -9.47
N MET A 341 -8.80 -22.09 -9.45
CA MET A 341 -8.55 -22.87 -10.67
C MET A 341 -9.80 -22.99 -11.54
N LYS A 342 -10.97 -23.22 -10.91
CA LYS A 342 -12.26 -23.23 -11.60
C LYS A 342 -12.57 -21.87 -12.24
N ALA A 343 -12.32 -20.76 -11.55
CA ALA A 343 -12.45 -19.41 -12.12
C ALA A 343 -11.55 -19.20 -13.33
N MET A 344 -10.27 -19.55 -13.23
CA MET A 344 -9.31 -19.41 -14.33
C MET A 344 -9.73 -20.23 -15.56
N LEU A 345 -10.30 -21.42 -15.36
CA LEU A 345 -10.82 -22.25 -16.44
C LEU A 345 -12.16 -21.77 -16.99
N SER A 346 -13.01 -21.14 -16.18
CA SER A 346 -14.36 -20.73 -16.59
C SER A 346 -14.38 -19.39 -17.34
N VAL A 347 -13.55 -18.43 -16.95
CA VAL A 347 -13.52 -17.08 -17.58
C VAL A 347 -12.18 -16.74 -18.25
N GLY A 348 -11.16 -17.57 -18.09
CA GLY A 348 -9.83 -17.36 -18.65
C GLY A 348 -8.90 -16.53 -17.76
N TYR A 349 -7.59 -16.81 -17.80
CA TYR A 349 -6.59 -16.19 -16.93
C TYR A 349 -6.57 -14.66 -16.98
N ALA A 350 -6.63 -14.06 -18.17
CA ALA A 350 -6.56 -12.61 -18.31
C ALA A 350 -7.77 -11.90 -17.67
N ARG A 351 -8.98 -12.46 -17.85
CA ARG A 351 -10.20 -11.92 -17.24
C ARG A 351 -10.17 -12.12 -15.72
N THR A 352 -9.77 -13.29 -15.23
CA THR A 352 -9.58 -13.53 -13.79
C THR A 352 -8.57 -12.56 -13.17
N LYS A 353 -7.42 -12.33 -13.83
CA LYS A 353 -6.42 -11.37 -13.35
C LYS A 353 -7.03 -9.97 -13.28
N ARG A 354 -7.73 -9.51 -14.33
CA ARG A 354 -8.38 -8.20 -14.35
C ARG A 354 -9.39 -8.05 -13.21
N THR A 355 -10.28 -9.02 -13.02
CA THR A 355 -11.25 -8.99 -11.92
C THR A 355 -10.58 -8.99 -10.54
N LEU A 356 -9.43 -9.65 -10.37
CA LEU A 356 -8.64 -9.69 -9.13
C LEU A 356 -7.83 -8.43 -8.85
N VAL A 357 -7.77 -7.47 -9.77
CA VAL A 357 -7.09 -6.19 -9.56
C VAL A 357 -8.05 -5.00 -9.66
N SER A 358 -9.20 -5.18 -10.31
CA SER A 358 -10.24 -4.18 -10.47
C SER A 358 -11.05 -3.95 -9.20
N SER A 359 -11.47 -2.72 -8.98
CA SER A 359 -12.37 -2.37 -7.88
C SER A 359 -13.82 -2.73 -8.18
N GLN A 360 -14.57 -2.97 -7.11
CA GLN A 360 -16.02 -2.90 -7.08
C GLN A 360 -16.46 -1.96 -5.95
N TYR A 361 -17.68 -1.43 -6.04
CA TYR A 361 -18.19 -0.39 -5.13
C TYR A 361 -19.58 -0.69 -4.59
N LEU A 362 -19.98 -1.96 -4.65
CA LEU A 362 -21.36 -2.40 -4.49
C LEU A 362 -21.53 -3.43 -3.38
N LYS A 363 -20.50 -4.23 -3.14
CA LYS A 363 -20.45 -5.28 -2.14
C LYS A 363 -19.37 -4.93 -1.14
N GLN A 364 -19.71 -4.25 -0.05
CA GLN A 364 -18.71 -3.78 0.89
C GLN A 364 -18.04 -4.95 1.65
N CYS A 365 -18.76 -6.07 1.83
CA CYS A 365 -18.18 -7.30 2.37
C CYS A 365 -17.28 -8.04 1.36
N GLY A 366 -17.27 -7.60 0.10
CA GLY A 366 -16.55 -8.22 -0.99
C GLY A 366 -15.10 -7.78 -1.06
N SER A 367 -14.26 -8.62 -1.64
CA SER A 367 -12.88 -8.22 -1.97
C SER A 367 -12.85 -6.99 -2.89
N GLN A 368 -11.78 -6.19 -2.79
CA GLN A 368 -11.50 -5.02 -3.64
C GLN A 368 -12.60 -3.96 -3.64
N TYR A 369 -13.25 -3.81 -2.51
CA TYR A 369 -14.22 -2.76 -2.31
C TYR A 369 -13.53 -1.39 -2.24
N GLY A 370 -13.87 -0.46 -3.13
CA GLY A 370 -13.22 0.85 -3.23
C GLY A 370 -13.84 1.96 -2.36
N GLY A 371 -14.84 1.65 -1.53
CA GLY A 371 -15.51 2.63 -0.67
C GLY A 371 -16.79 3.24 -1.26
N GLY A 372 -17.34 4.25 -0.59
CA GLY A 372 -18.46 5.07 -1.10
C GLY A 372 -19.89 4.53 -0.91
N ALA A 373 -20.11 3.27 -0.52
CA ALA A 373 -21.47 2.72 -0.36
C ALA A 373 -22.14 3.05 1.00
N HIS A 374 -21.38 3.29 2.07
CA HIS A 374 -21.94 3.44 3.42
C HIS A 374 -22.46 4.80 3.81
N LYS A 375 -22.17 5.81 3.01
CA LYS A 375 -22.84 7.10 3.15
C LYS A 375 -23.74 7.20 1.93
N TYR A 376 -24.99 6.75 2.06
CA TYR A 376 -26.05 6.94 1.06
C TYR A 376 -26.22 8.44 0.64
N HIS A 377 -25.48 9.35 1.27
CA HIS A 377 -25.39 10.77 0.98
C HIS A 377 -23.97 11.35 0.78
N SER A 378 -22.89 10.56 0.69
CA SER A 378 -21.60 11.19 0.39
C SER A 378 -20.65 10.35 -0.47
N ASN A 379 -20.02 11.08 -1.40
CA ASN A 379 -18.94 10.62 -2.27
C ASN A 379 -17.58 10.86 -1.58
N ASP A 380 -17.57 10.77 -0.25
CA ASP A 380 -16.41 11.17 0.53
C ASP A 380 -15.31 10.11 0.40
N TRP A 381 -14.08 10.59 0.37
CA TRP A 381 -12.93 9.74 0.57
C TRP A 381 -12.82 9.27 2.04
N GLU A 382 -12.06 8.21 2.27
CA GLU A 382 -11.74 7.71 3.61
C GLU A 382 -10.86 8.72 4.37
N ASN A 383 -10.91 8.67 5.71
CA ASN A 383 -10.15 9.59 6.59
C ASN A 383 -8.67 9.68 6.22
N SER A 384 -8.05 8.55 5.87
CA SER A 384 -6.66 8.49 5.42
C SER A 384 -6.35 9.38 4.22
N ILE A 385 -7.27 9.50 3.26
CA ILE A 385 -7.08 10.32 2.06
C ILE A 385 -7.13 11.80 2.42
N TYR A 386 -8.07 12.20 3.28
CA TYR A 386 -8.15 13.59 3.75
C TYR A 386 -6.93 14.00 4.58
N ALA A 387 -6.47 13.12 5.48
CA ALA A 387 -5.24 13.35 6.24
C ALA A 387 -4.03 13.52 5.31
N LEU A 388 -3.93 12.69 4.27
CA LEU A 388 -2.88 12.80 3.27
C LEU A 388 -2.93 14.13 2.50
N GLN A 389 -4.11 14.55 2.04
CA GLN A 389 -4.26 15.83 1.35
C GLN A 389 -3.83 16.99 2.26
N HIS A 390 -4.30 16.98 3.51
CA HIS A 390 -3.90 17.99 4.47
C HIS A 390 -2.37 17.96 4.71
N ALA A 391 -1.77 16.78 4.80
CA ALA A 391 -0.33 16.62 4.96
C ALA A 391 0.45 17.23 3.79
N ILE A 392 -0.02 17.05 2.56
CA ILE A 392 0.62 17.55 1.34
C ILE A 392 0.40 19.07 1.20
N GLU A 393 -0.84 19.52 1.22
CA GLU A 393 -1.19 20.90 0.88
C GLU A 393 -0.89 21.87 2.02
N HIS A 394 -1.18 21.49 3.26
CA HIS A 394 -1.14 22.40 4.41
C HIS A 394 0.11 22.21 5.27
N PHE A 395 0.48 20.96 5.58
CA PHE A 395 1.66 20.70 6.42
C PHE A 395 2.97 20.82 5.63
N ALA A 396 3.07 20.15 4.48
CA ALA A 396 4.26 20.25 3.63
C ALA A 396 4.31 21.58 2.88
N GLY A 397 3.14 22.23 2.72
CA GLY A 397 3.01 23.46 1.95
C GLY A 397 3.35 23.22 0.49
N PHE A 398 2.92 22.08 -0.07
CA PHE A 398 3.07 21.77 -1.50
C PHE A 398 1.78 22.17 -2.20
N PRO A 399 1.61 23.43 -2.62
CA PRO A 399 0.42 23.86 -3.35
C PRO A 399 0.40 23.17 -4.71
N MET A 400 -0.33 22.06 -4.82
CA MET A 400 -0.47 21.29 -6.07
C MET A 400 -1.10 22.10 -7.21
N ALA A 401 -1.65 23.29 -6.91
CA ALA A 401 -2.18 24.27 -7.85
C ALA A 401 -1.20 25.40 -8.22
N ASP A 402 -0.02 25.48 -7.60
CA ASP A 402 0.98 26.52 -7.89
C ASP A 402 1.86 26.12 -9.10
N PRO A 403 1.96 26.97 -10.13
CA PRO A 403 2.74 26.68 -11.32
C PRO A 403 4.25 26.52 -11.12
N ASP A 404 4.82 27.09 -10.06
CA ASP A 404 6.26 27.03 -9.79
C ASP A 404 6.67 25.78 -8.99
N TRP A 405 5.69 25.03 -8.46
CA TRP A 405 5.92 23.82 -7.68
C TRP A 405 5.91 22.57 -8.56
N LYS A 406 7.07 21.87 -8.60
CA LYS A 406 7.21 20.56 -9.23
C LYS A 406 7.32 19.49 -8.15
N VAL A 407 6.43 18.50 -8.18
CA VAL A 407 6.44 17.40 -7.21
C VAL A 407 6.54 16.06 -7.93
N PHE A 408 7.47 15.23 -7.49
CA PHE A 408 7.54 13.83 -7.89
C PHE A 408 7.07 12.93 -6.75
N TRP A 409 5.99 12.20 -6.98
CA TRP A 409 5.39 11.30 -6.00
C TRP A 409 5.69 9.84 -6.31
N ILE A 410 6.47 9.21 -5.44
CA ILE A 410 6.75 7.77 -5.43
C ILE A 410 5.82 7.10 -4.44
N ASP A 411 4.99 6.19 -4.92
CA ASP A 411 4.15 5.35 -4.06
C ASP A 411 4.57 3.90 -4.15
N VAL A 412 4.90 3.31 -3.01
CA VAL A 412 5.53 1.99 -2.95
C VAL A 412 4.50 0.92 -2.68
N HIS A 413 4.49 -0.08 -3.56
CA HIS A 413 3.57 -1.20 -3.55
C HIS A 413 4.31 -2.54 -3.72
N THR A 414 3.61 -3.63 -3.43
CA THR A 414 4.05 -4.97 -3.79
C THR A 414 2.96 -5.70 -4.59
N GLY A 415 3.37 -6.50 -5.56
CA GLY A 415 2.43 -7.06 -6.54
C GLY A 415 2.99 -8.22 -7.35
N LEU A 416 2.51 -8.36 -8.59
CA LEU A 416 2.63 -9.59 -9.37
C LEU A 416 3.89 -9.66 -10.25
N GLY A 417 4.82 -8.73 -10.07
CA GLY A 417 6.09 -8.65 -10.80
C GLY A 417 7.07 -9.79 -10.48
N ARG A 418 8.28 -9.69 -11.04
CA ARG A 418 9.39 -10.61 -10.75
C ARG A 418 9.83 -10.49 -9.29
N TYR A 419 10.10 -11.64 -8.66
CA TYR A 419 10.41 -11.73 -7.23
C TYR A 419 11.55 -10.78 -6.79
N GLY A 420 11.18 -9.73 -6.04
CA GLY A 420 12.07 -8.72 -5.46
C GLY A 420 12.54 -7.64 -6.44
N GLU A 421 12.12 -7.70 -7.70
CA GLU A 421 12.39 -6.68 -8.72
C GLU A 421 11.19 -5.73 -8.79
N TYR A 422 11.45 -4.42 -8.93
CA TYR A 422 10.37 -3.45 -9.11
C TYR A 422 10.04 -3.19 -10.57
N SER A 423 8.79 -2.83 -10.79
CA SER A 423 8.25 -2.29 -12.04
C SER A 423 7.67 -0.91 -11.77
N MET A 424 7.77 -0.02 -12.75
CA MET A 424 7.23 1.33 -12.65
C MET A 424 5.89 1.37 -13.38
N LEU A 425 4.81 1.47 -12.62
CA LEU A 425 3.47 1.51 -13.16
C LEU A 425 3.02 2.98 -13.32
N SER A 426 2.46 3.31 -14.48
CA SER A 426 1.71 4.56 -14.68
C SER A 426 0.29 4.41 -14.12
N SER A 427 -0.36 5.53 -13.82
CA SER A 427 -1.81 5.57 -13.67
C SER A 427 -2.47 4.95 -14.91
N GLY A 428 -3.40 4.02 -14.69
CA GLY A 428 -3.97 3.11 -15.68
C GLY A 428 -4.76 3.79 -16.81
N ARG A 429 -4.06 4.44 -17.74
CA ARG A 429 -4.58 4.82 -19.05
C ARG A 429 -4.20 3.75 -20.09
N PRO A 430 -5.06 3.45 -21.07
CA PRO A 430 -4.74 2.50 -22.12
C PRO A 430 -3.50 2.95 -22.92
N LYS A 431 -2.61 2.01 -23.25
CA LYS A 431 -1.29 2.26 -23.90
C LYS A 431 -1.34 3.09 -25.19
N ASN A 432 -2.47 3.06 -25.90
CA ASN A 432 -2.66 3.83 -27.13
C ASN A 432 -2.71 5.34 -26.84
N ALA A 433 -3.11 5.74 -25.63
CA ALA A 433 -3.06 7.12 -25.15
C ALA A 433 -1.67 7.49 -24.60
N GLU A 434 -0.89 6.55 -24.02
CA GLU A 434 0.43 6.86 -23.43
C GLU A 434 1.49 7.32 -24.45
N ALA A 435 1.41 6.85 -25.69
CA ALA A 435 2.35 7.21 -26.76
C ALA A 435 2.06 8.60 -27.36
N GLU A 436 0.79 8.98 -27.53
CA GLU A 436 0.38 10.34 -27.92
C GLU A 436 0.55 11.35 -26.76
N ASP A 437 0.45 10.89 -25.50
CA ASP A 437 0.53 11.69 -24.26
C ASP A 437 1.97 12.02 -23.79
N ASN A 438 3.01 11.37 -24.33
CA ASN A 438 4.39 11.72 -23.95
C ASN A 438 4.89 13.01 -24.60
N ALA A 439 4.33 13.42 -25.74
CA ALA A 439 4.68 14.68 -26.39
C ALA A 439 4.02 15.91 -25.73
N SER A 440 2.84 15.72 -25.10
CA SER A 440 2.08 16.75 -24.39
C SER A 440 2.54 16.99 -22.95
N LYS A 441 3.34 16.08 -22.36
CA LYS A 441 3.86 16.24 -21.00
C LYS A 441 4.87 17.37 -20.88
N PRO A 442 4.92 18.07 -19.72
CA PRO A 442 5.94 19.07 -19.44
C PRO A 442 7.36 18.54 -19.61
N GLU A 443 8.30 19.41 -19.99
CA GLU A 443 9.69 19.01 -20.25
C GLU A 443 10.32 18.29 -19.05
N TRP A 444 10.14 18.83 -17.83
CA TRP A 444 10.69 18.26 -16.61
C TRP A 444 10.19 16.82 -16.37
N VAL A 445 8.90 16.56 -16.63
CA VAL A 445 8.30 15.22 -16.52
C VAL A 445 8.93 14.26 -17.53
N ARG A 446 9.12 14.70 -18.78
CA ARG A 446 9.75 13.89 -19.82
C ARG A 446 11.20 13.54 -19.50
N ARG A 447 11.97 14.51 -18.97
CA ARG A 447 13.36 14.31 -18.56
C ARG A 447 13.44 13.34 -17.39
N LEU A 448 12.60 13.52 -16.37
CA LEU A 448 12.54 12.63 -15.23
C LEU A 448 12.11 11.22 -15.65
N ALA A 449 11.07 11.07 -16.46
CA ALA A 449 10.65 9.77 -16.99
C ALA A 449 11.74 9.06 -17.80
N THR A 450 12.57 9.82 -18.54
CA THR A 450 13.72 9.30 -19.28
C THR A 450 14.82 8.82 -18.35
N LEU A 451 15.20 9.63 -17.35
CA LEU A 451 16.17 9.28 -16.31
C LEU A 451 15.78 7.98 -15.60
N LEU A 452 14.50 7.87 -15.21
CA LEU A 452 13.96 6.68 -14.57
C LEU A 452 14.00 5.47 -15.53
N ARG A 453 13.64 5.62 -16.80
CA ARG A 453 13.66 4.51 -17.76
C ARG A 453 15.07 3.98 -18.04
N ASP A 454 16.00 4.87 -18.34
CA ASP A 454 17.35 4.50 -18.79
C ASP A 454 18.14 3.82 -17.67
N SER A 455 17.79 4.13 -16.42
CA SER A 455 18.36 3.48 -15.24
C SER A 455 17.95 2.03 -15.00
N MET A 456 16.77 1.61 -15.48
CA MET A 456 16.18 0.34 -15.07
C MET A 456 16.70 -0.87 -15.87
N GLY A 457 17.62 -0.69 -16.84
CA GLY A 457 18.12 -1.78 -17.70
C GLY A 457 16.99 -2.63 -18.29
N MET A 458 15.83 -2.00 -18.52
CA MET A 458 14.55 -2.71 -18.46
C MET A 458 14.28 -3.47 -19.75
N ASP A 459 14.01 -4.76 -19.62
CA ASP A 459 13.28 -5.52 -20.63
C ASP A 459 11.85 -4.95 -20.70
N LYS A 460 11.55 -4.17 -21.75
CA LYS A 460 10.20 -3.64 -22.03
C LYS A 460 9.12 -4.73 -21.91
N SER A 461 9.47 -6.00 -22.15
CA SER A 461 8.55 -7.13 -22.04
C SER A 461 8.07 -7.42 -20.61
N ALA A 462 8.85 -7.07 -19.58
CA ALA A 462 8.51 -7.32 -18.18
C ALA A 462 7.45 -6.36 -17.66
N ASN A 463 7.61 -5.05 -17.85
CA ASN A 463 6.59 -4.04 -17.52
C ASN A 463 5.29 -4.31 -18.30
N ASP A 464 5.41 -4.73 -19.56
CA ASP A 464 4.26 -5.07 -20.40
C ASP A 464 3.46 -6.28 -19.87
N ARG A 465 4.10 -7.21 -19.16
CA ARG A 465 3.40 -8.37 -18.54
C ARG A 465 2.76 -8.01 -17.21
N VAL A 466 3.39 -7.13 -16.42
CA VAL A 466 2.85 -6.68 -15.13
C VAL A 466 1.63 -5.80 -15.35
N SER A 467 1.74 -4.79 -16.23
CA SER A 467 0.66 -3.86 -16.58
C SER A 467 -0.55 -4.49 -17.26
N LYS A 468 -0.39 -5.62 -17.97
CA LYS A 468 -1.51 -6.37 -18.56
C LYS A 468 -2.47 -6.86 -17.48
N GLY A 469 -3.73 -6.44 -17.54
CA GLY A 469 -4.78 -6.66 -16.54
C GLY A 469 -5.12 -5.44 -15.68
N TYR A 470 -4.29 -4.39 -15.69
CA TYR A 470 -4.50 -3.14 -14.95
C TYR A 470 -5.05 -2.00 -15.83
N GLU A 471 -5.47 -2.30 -17.07
CA GLU A 471 -5.76 -1.27 -18.09
C GLU A 471 -6.93 -0.34 -17.74
N VAL A 472 -7.75 -0.76 -16.78
CA VAL A 472 -8.99 -0.13 -16.33
C VAL A 472 -8.96 0.17 -14.83
N THR A 473 -7.85 -0.17 -14.16
CA THR A 473 -7.70 0.02 -12.72
C THR A 473 -7.03 1.35 -12.46
N ARG A 474 -7.72 2.24 -11.74
CA ARG A 474 -7.07 3.42 -11.15
C ARG A 474 -6.39 3.03 -9.85
N GLY A 475 -5.15 3.48 -9.70
CA GLY A 475 -4.42 3.42 -8.44
C GLY A 475 -4.60 4.69 -7.62
N PHE A 476 -4.02 4.68 -6.44
CA PHE A 476 -4.01 5.72 -5.41
C PHE A 476 -3.47 7.03 -5.95
N VAL A 477 -2.34 6.96 -6.65
CA VAL A 477 -1.73 8.12 -7.29
C VAL A 477 -2.16 8.17 -8.76
N ASN A 478 -3.46 8.40 -8.98
CA ASN A 478 -4.10 8.38 -10.30
C ASN A 478 -3.66 9.50 -11.27
N GLY A 479 -2.87 10.48 -10.82
CA GLY A 479 -2.33 11.54 -11.66
C GLY A 479 -3.33 12.66 -12.02
N GLU A 480 -4.54 12.62 -11.46
CA GLU A 480 -5.60 13.59 -11.76
C GLU A 480 -6.18 14.20 -10.47
N GLU A 481 -6.47 13.39 -9.45
CA GLU A 481 -7.09 13.88 -8.22
C GLU A 481 -6.04 14.29 -7.18
N LEU A 482 -5.13 13.38 -6.83
CA LEU A 482 -4.12 13.63 -5.79
C LEU A 482 -2.80 14.19 -6.33
N CYS A 483 -2.52 13.99 -7.62
CA CYS A 483 -1.25 14.39 -8.24
C CYS A 483 -1.46 14.89 -9.67
N PRO A 484 -2.19 16.01 -9.86
CA PRO A 484 -2.50 16.53 -11.19
C PRO A 484 -1.27 17.06 -11.95
N LEU A 485 -1.19 16.74 -13.24
CA LEU A 485 -0.30 17.42 -14.18
C LEU A 485 -0.75 18.88 -14.41
N PRO A 486 0.16 19.82 -14.74
CA PRO A 486 1.59 19.64 -15.04
C PRO A 486 2.53 19.69 -13.81
N HIS A 487 2.00 19.87 -12.61
CA HIS A 487 2.76 20.20 -11.39
C HIS A 487 3.26 18.96 -10.65
N CYS A 488 2.45 17.90 -10.64
CA CYS A 488 2.77 16.66 -9.98
C CYS A 488 2.94 15.53 -10.99
N PHE A 489 3.97 14.72 -10.81
CA PHE A 489 4.20 13.50 -11.56
C PHE A 489 4.30 12.33 -10.59
N SER A 490 3.45 11.33 -10.76
CA SER A 490 3.45 10.15 -9.88
C SER A 490 3.91 8.90 -10.58
N LYS A 491 4.53 8.02 -9.79
CA LYS A 491 4.79 6.64 -10.17
C LYS A 491 4.57 5.69 -9.02
N THR A 492 3.86 4.60 -9.30
CA THR A 492 3.79 3.46 -8.41
C THR A 492 5.02 2.58 -8.65
N GLN A 493 5.84 2.41 -7.62
CA GLN A 493 6.96 1.47 -7.58
C GLN A 493 6.44 0.14 -7.02
N GLU A 494 6.11 -0.80 -7.90
CA GLU A 494 5.56 -2.10 -7.51
C GLU A 494 6.66 -3.17 -7.50
N PHE A 495 6.95 -3.77 -6.33
CA PHE A 495 7.89 -4.88 -6.20
C PHE A 495 7.20 -6.23 -6.36
N GLY A 496 7.75 -7.11 -7.19
CA GLY A 496 7.21 -8.44 -7.38
C GLY A 496 7.33 -9.33 -6.14
N THR A 497 6.28 -10.08 -5.86
CA THR A 497 6.18 -10.96 -4.70
C THR A 497 5.96 -12.42 -5.12
N ARG A 498 4.97 -13.10 -4.57
CA ARG A 498 4.63 -14.49 -4.86
C ARG A 498 3.97 -14.63 -6.23
N PRO A 499 3.96 -15.85 -6.81
CA PRO A 499 3.17 -16.14 -8.01
C PRO A 499 1.72 -15.67 -7.84
N GLY A 500 1.15 -15.03 -8.86
CA GLY A 500 -0.15 -14.34 -8.72
C GLY A 500 -1.35 -15.22 -8.35
N VAL A 501 -1.30 -16.51 -8.66
CA VAL A 501 -2.29 -17.49 -8.20
C VAL A 501 -2.30 -17.59 -6.67
N MET A 502 -1.12 -17.59 -6.03
CA MET A 502 -0.99 -17.62 -4.57
C MET A 502 -1.44 -16.29 -3.95
N VAL A 503 -1.06 -15.17 -4.58
CA VAL A 503 -1.49 -13.83 -4.15
C VAL A 503 -3.02 -13.74 -4.16
N GLY A 504 -3.68 -14.19 -5.23
CA GLY A 504 -5.14 -14.22 -5.32
C GLY A 504 -5.79 -15.06 -4.23
N MET A 505 -5.21 -16.20 -3.85
CA MET A 505 -5.73 -17.02 -2.73
C MET A 505 -5.60 -16.29 -1.39
N CYS A 506 -4.46 -15.66 -1.13
CA CYS A 506 -4.26 -14.90 0.09
C CYS A 506 -5.23 -13.71 0.19
N MET A 507 -5.57 -13.07 -0.93
CA MET A 507 -6.62 -12.02 -0.97
C MET A 507 -8.02 -12.58 -0.64
N VAL A 508 -8.37 -13.76 -1.14
CA VAL A 508 -9.65 -14.43 -0.78
C VAL A 508 -9.71 -14.75 0.71
N LEU A 509 -8.60 -15.24 1.28
CA LEU A 509 -8.52 -15.53 2.72
C LEU A 509 -8.51 -14.28 3.59
N GLU A 510 -7.87 -13.20 3.14
CA GLU A 510 -7.95 -11.91 3.83
C GLU A 510 -9.41 -11.42 3.91
N ASN A 511 -10.13 -11.49 2.78
CA ASN A 511 -11.54 -11.09 2.76
C ASN A 511 -12.43 -12.05 3.58
N LYS A 512 -12.11 -13.35 3.62
CA LYS A 512 -12.74 -14.29 4.57
C LYS A 512 -12.59 -13.77 6.00
N GLY A 513 -11.38 -13.40 6.38
CA GLY A 513 -11.07 -12.87 7.70
C GLY A 513 -11.87 -11.64 8.07
N TYR A 514 -12.09 -10.76 7.09
CA TYR A 514 -13.01 -9.64 7.26
C TYR A 514 -14.45 -10.13 7.54
N GLN A 515 -14.95 -11.08 6.75
CA GLN A 515 -16.34 -11.54 6.85
C GLN A 515 -16.61 -12.36 8.12
N VAL A 516 -15.80 -13.37 8.43
CA VAL A 516 -16.10 -14.32 9.52
C VAL A 516 -15.39 -13.99 10.83
N GLY A 517 -14.55 -12.95 10.83
CA GLY A 517 -13.64 -12.65 11.94
C GLY A 517 -12.46 -13.64 12.02
N GLY A 518 -11.59 -13.41 13.00
CA GLY A 518 -10.34 -14.17 13.17
C GLY A 518 -9.13 -13.45 12.59
N ARG A 519 -7.91 -13.93 12.88
CA ARG A 519 -6.65 -13.29 12.43
C ARG A 519 -5.74 -14.23 11.62
N ASP A 520 -6.19 -15.45 11.35
CA ASP A 520 -5.39 -16.48 10.70
C ASP A 520 -4.98 -16.10 9.26
N PHE A 521 -5.70 -15.15 8.65
CA PHE A 521 -5.36 -14.59 7.35
C PHE A 521 -4.18 -13.63 7.37
N ALA A 522 -3.90 -12.97 8.51
CA ALA A 522 -2.90 -11.91 8.62
C ALA A 522 -1.50 -12.41 8.21
N PHE A 523 -1.21 -13.65 8.61
CA PHE A 523 -0.01 -14.36 8.18
C PHE A 523 -0.03 -14.62 6.66
N SER A 524 -1.14 -15.12 6.10
CA SER A 524 -1.26 -15.43 4.67
C SER A 524 -1.01 -14.20 3.80
N THR A 525 -1.63 -13.08 4.15
CA THR A 525 -1.43 -11.80 3.46
C THR A 525 0.01 -11.31 3.60
N SER A 526 0.60 -11.39 4.79
CA SER A 526 2.01 -11.04 5.00
C SER A 526 2.96 -11.92 4.20
N TRP A 527 2.70 -13.22 4.14
CA TRP A 527 3.52 -14.17 3.38
C TRP A 527 3.47 -13.90 1.88
N ALA A 528 2.32 -13.44 1.37
CA ALA A 528 2.15 -13.05 -0.01
C ALA A 528 2.81 -11.71 -0.33
N PHE A 529 2.54 -10.66 0.45
CA PHE A 529 2.89 -9.28 0.10
C PHE A 529 4.15 -8.74 0.78
N ASN A 530 4.61 -9.39 1.85
CA ASN A 530 5.82 -9.07 2.60
C ASN A 530 6.71 -10.33 2.83
N PRO A 531 7.26 -10.95 1.76
CA PRO A 531 8.16 -12.10 1.88
C PRO A 531 9.31 -11.90 2.88
N ARG A 532 9.56 -12.92 3.71
CA ARG A 532 10.60 -12.89 4.75
C ARG A 532 12.00 -13.24 4.24
N ARG A 533 12.14 -13.72 3.00
CA ARG A 533 13.43 -14.08 2.43
C ARG A 533 14.39 -12.91 2.43
N LEU A 534 15.59 -13.10 2.97
CA LEU A 534 16.65 -12.09 2.89
C LEU A 534 16.93 -11.67 1.45
N SER A 535 16.98 -12.61 0.50
CA SER A 535 17.26 -12.26 -0.91
C SER A 535 16.20 -11.33 -1.51
N TRP A 536 14.93 -11.44 -1.10
CA TRP A 536 13.86 -10.55 -1.53
C TRP A 536 13.99 -9.19 -0.86
N ARG A 537 14.16 -9.18 0.46
CA ARG A 537 14.30 -7.97 1.27
C ARG A 537 15.48 -7.10 0.84
N ARG A 538 16.62 -7.71 0.55
CA ARG A 538 17.82 -7.00 0.05
C ARG A 538 17.57 -6.34 -1.31
N LYS A 539 16.99 -7.10 -2.25
CA LYS A 539 16.68 -6.58 -3.58
C LYS A 539 15.69 -5.42 -3.52
N THR A 540 14.64 -5.57 -2.73
CA THR A 540 13.59 -4.56 -2.59
C THR A 540 14.10 -3.30 -1.89
N LEU A 541 14.85 -3.45 -0.81
CA LEU A 541 15.47 -2.33 -0.09
C LEU A 541 16.40 -1.54 -1.00
N ARG A 542 17.30 -2.23 -1.73
CA ARG A 542 18.21 -1.61 -2.69
C ARG A 542 17.44 -0.87 -3.79
N GLY A 543 16.44 -1.51 -4.40
CA GLY A 543 15.66 -0.89 -5.48
C GLY A 543 14.83 0.32 -5.02
N GLY A 544 14.30 0.28 -3.80
CA GLY A 544 13.53 1.38 -3.22
C GLY A 544 14.40 2.62 -2.95
N VAL A 545 15.54 2.41 -2.29
CA VAL A 545 16.48 3.50 -2.00
C VAL A 545 17.09 4.08 -3.27
N GLU A 546 17.43 3.23 -4.24
CA GLU A 546 17.95 3.68 -5.55
C GLU A 546 16.99 4.65 -6.24
N MET A 547 15.68 4.38 -6.18
CA MET A 547 14.65 5.25 -6.76
C MET A 547 14.61 6.63 -6.09
N LEU A 548 14.63 6.67 -4.75
CA LEU A 548 14.70 7.91 -3.97
C LEU A 548 15.97 8.71 -4.26
N GLN A 549 17.12 8.05 -4.29
CA GLN A 549 18.40 8.68 -4.61
C GLN A 549 18.43 9.25 -6.05
N ARG A 550 17.79 8.57 -7.01
CA ARG A 550 17.66 9.07 -8.39
C ARG A 550 16.76 10.30 -8.48
N ALA A 551 15.61 10.28 -7.81
CA ALA A 551 14.75 11.46 -7.71
C ALA A 551 15.48 12.64 -7.06
N PHE A 552 16.32 12.36 -6.06
CA PHE A 552 17.18 13.35 -5.42
C PHE A 552 18.36 13.80 -6.32
N ASN A 553 18.72 13.05 -7.35
CA ASN A 553 19.78 13.43 -8.30
C ASN A 553 19.23 13.95 -9.64
N PHE A 554 17.91 14.08 -9.79
CA PHE A 554 17.28 14.86 -10.85
C PHE A 554 17.34 16.36 -10.52
#